data_AF-A0A8T4HIP3-F1
#
_entry.id   AF-A0A8T4HIP3-F1
#
_cell.length_a   1.000
_cell.length_b   1.000
_cell.length_c   1.000
_cell.angle_alpha   90.00
_cell.angle_beta   90.00
_cell.angle_gamma   90.00
#
_symmetry.space_group_name_H-M   'P 1'
#
loop_
_entity.id
_entity.type
_entity.pdbx_description
1 polymer ?
#
loop_
_entity_poly.entity_id
_entity_poly.type
_entity_poly.pdbx_seq_one_letter_code
_entity_poly.pdbx_strand_id
1 'polypeptide(L)'
;MDKFYRGPATLLTGAAEVPVDAALFTETSGAGTAWSGTIRPEGSQPLWTELEGDSAGLRLADGRVCRVTLLGSGFGPVEVSGEGPLPTQP
;
A
#
# COMPACT_ATOMS: atom_id res chain seq x y z
N MET A 1 13.85 2.18 -15.41
CA MET A 1 13.93 1.21 -14.29
C MET A 1 12.66 1.37 -13.51
N ASP A 2 11.75 0.43 -13.64
CA ASP A 2 10.55 0.39 -12.81
C ASP A 2 11.02 0.18 -11.37
N LYS A 3 10.69 1.11 -10.47
CA LYS A 3 10.96 0.91 -9.06
C LYS A 3 9.86 -0.03 -8.55
N PHE A 4 10.27 -1.13 -7.94
CA PHE A 4 9.37 -2.15 -7.42
C PHE A 4 9.71 -2.42 -5.96
N TYR A 5 8.70 -2.40 -5.10
CA TYR A 5 8.78 -2.83 -3.71
C TYR A 5 7.99 -4.12 -3.54
N ARG A 6 8.58 -5.13 -2.90
CA ARG A 6 7.84 -6.31 -2.44
C ARG A 6 8.35 -6.75 -1.08
N GLY A 7 7.43 -6.86 -0.13
CA GLY A 7 7.76 -7.31 1.22
C GLY A 7 6.80 -6.81 2.28
N PRO A 8 7.15 -7.02 3.56
CA PRO A 8 6.29 -6.69 4.68
C PRO A 8 6.13 -5.18 4.82
N ALA A 9 4.95 -4.75 5.23
CA ALA A 9 4.59 -3.38 5.52
C ALA A 9 3.52 -3.34 6.63
N THR A 10 3.18 -2.15 7.10
CA THR A 10 2.12 -1.92 8.08
C THR A 10 1.18 -0.87 7.53
N LEU A 11 -0.08 -1.24 7.30
CA LEU A 11 -1.14 -0.31 6.99
C LEU A 11 -1.55 0.42 8.28
N LEU A 12 -1.50 1.75 8.24
CA LEU A 12 -1.87 2.64 9.31
C LEU A 12 -3.25 3.21 8.98
N THR A 13 -4.30 2.57 9.48
CA THR A 13 -5.65 3.12 9.43
C THR A 13 -5.84 3.98 10.69
N GLY A 14 -6.73 4.98 10.65
CA GLY A 14 -6.99 5.82 11.83
C GLY A 14 -7.48 5.02 13.06
N ALA A 15 -7.91 3.77 12.86
CA ALA A 15 -8.40 2.87 13.89
C ALA A 15 -7.39 1.79 14.31
N ALA A 16 -6.40 1.43 13.48
CA ALA A 16 -5.51 0.30 13.74
C ALA A 16 -4.21 0.33 12.91
N GLU A 17 -3.19 -0.37 13.42
CA GLU A 17 -2.02 -0.78 12.64
C GLU A 17 -2.19 -2.24 12.20
N VAL A 18 -2.16 -2.49 10.89
CA VAL A 18 -2.41 -3.82 10.30
C VAL A 18 -1.16 -4.29 9.54
N PRO A 19 -0.53 -5.39 9.94
CA PRO A 19 0.56 -6.00 9.17
C PRO A 19 0.06 -6.48 7.80
N VAL A 20 0.78 -6.12 6.73
CA VAL A 20 0.45 -6.50 5.36
C VAL A 20 1.70 -6.88 4.57
N ASP A 21 1.56 -7.78 3.60
CA ASP A 21 2.50 -7.94 2.51
C ASP A 21 2.15 -6.98 1.38
N ALA A 22 3.08 -6.13 0.96
CA ALA A 22 2.88 -5.18 -0.13
C ALA A 22 3.68 -5.57 -1.37
N ALA A 23 3.10 -5.32 -2.55
CA ALA A 23 3.75 -5.37 -3.85
C ALA A 23 3.41 -4.08 -4.62
N LEU A 24 4.35 -3.14 -4.70
CA LEU A 24 4.17 -1.79 -5.23
C LEU A 24 5.07 -1.56 -6.45
N PHE A 25 4.60 -0.83 -7.45
CA PHE A 25 5.33 -0.50 -8.65
C PHE A 25 5.07 0.94 -9.09
N THR A 26 6.11 1.64 -9.55
CA THR A 26 5.94 2.95 -10.19
C THR A 26 5.40 2.79 -11.59
N GLU A 27 4.40 3.58 -11.95
CA GLU A 27 4.04 3.77 -13.35
C GLU A 27 4.96 4.84 -13.94
N THR A 28 5.85 4.44 -14.85
CA THR A 28 6.91 5.29 -15.43
C THR A 28 6.37 6.37 -16.40
N SER A 29 5.05 6.58 -16.46
CA SER A 29 4.39 7.43 -17.44
C SER A 29 3.61 8.58 -16.79
N GLY A 30 4.31 9.60 -16.30
CA GLY A 30 3.67 10.84 -15.84
C GLY A 30 4.60 11.78 -15.07
N ALA A 31 4.30 13.08 -15.11
CA ALA A 31 5.03 14.13 -14.38
C ALA A 31 4.84 14.08 -12.84
N GLY A 32 3.98 13.18 -12.35
CA GLY A 32 3.86 12.81 -10.96
C GLY A 32 4.33 11.37 -10.78
N THR A 33 5.09 11.08 -9.73
CA THR A 33 5.50 9.71 -9.39
C THR A 33 4.30 8.98 -8.80
N ALA A 34 3.31 8.68 -9.63
CA ALA A 34 2.20 7.83 -9.28
C ALA A 34 2.71 6.39 -9.23
N TRP A 35 2.23 5.66 -8.23
CA TRP A 35 2.53 4.24 -8.11
C TRP A 35 1.28 3.50 -7.68
N SER A 36 1.22 2.25 -8.09
CA SER A 36 0.10 1.36 -7.82
C SER A 36 0.64 0.03 -7.30
N GLY A 37 -0.24 -0.78 -6.72
CA GLY A 37 0.19 -2.01 -6.11
C GLY A 37 -0.94 -2.80 -5.49
N THR A 38 -0.56 -3.86 -4.80
CA THR A 38 -1.47 -4.65 -3.98
C THR A 38 -0.91 -4.78 -2.58
N ILE A 39 -1.79 -4.79 -1.60
CA ILE A 39 -1.47 -5.17 -0.22
C ILE A 39 -2.32 -6.36 0.20
N ARG A 40 -1.77 -7.24 1.02
CA ARG A 40 -2.45 -8.41 1.55
C ARG A 40 -2.27 -8.44 3.07
N PRO A 41 -3.34 -8.55 3.88
CA PRO A 41 -3.20 -8.73 5.32
C PRO A 41 -2.46 -10.03 5.65
N GLU A 42 -1.68 -10.00 6.72
CA GLU A 42 -1.30 -11.25 7.38
C GLU A 42 -2.48 -11.75 8.23
N GLY A 43 -3.04 -12.90 7.84
CA GLY A 43 -4.12 -13.59 8.56
C GLY A 43 -5.54 -13.24 8.10
N SER A 44 -6.53 -13.75 8.83
CA SER A 44 -7.96 -13.68 8.48
C SER A 44 -8.66 -12.42 9.03
N GLN A 45 -8.04 -11.25 8.90
CA GLN A 45 -8.60 -10.01 9.47
C GLN A 45 -9.72 -9.45 8.57
N PRO A 46 -10.94 -9.19 9.12
CA PRO A 46 -12.07 -8.61 8.39
C PRO A 46 -11.97 -7.08 8.18
N LEU A 47 -10.82 -6.48 8.45
CA LEU A 47 -10.60 -5.02 8.48
C LEU A 47 -10.80 -4.32 7.13
N TRP A 48 -10.96 -5.07 6.03
CA TRP A 48 -11.04 -4.54 4.67
C TRP A 48 -12.46 -4.18 4.23
N THR A 49 -13.47 -4.71 4.91
CA THR A 49 -14.85 -4.30 4.67
C THR A 49 -14.96 -2.84 5.08
N GLU A 50 -15.42 -1.99 4.15
CA GLU A 50 -15.63 -0.54 4.34
C GLU A 50 -14.42 0.39 4.15
N LEU A 51 -13.25 -0.08 3.74
CA LEU A 51 -12.08 0.79 3.48
C LEU A 51 -11.88 1.20 2.01
N GLU A 52 -12.75 0.78 1.10
CA GLU A 52 -12.65 1.15 -0.32
C GLU A 52 -12.88 2.65 -0.51
N GLY A 53 -11.94 3.33 -1.18
CA GLY A 53 -11.93 4.78 -1.35
C GLY A 53 -11.25 5.53 -0.19
N ASP A 54 -10.92 4.86 0.92
CA ASP A 54 -10.24 5.50 2.04
C ASP A 54 -8.77 5.75 1.77
N SER A 55 -8.25 6.80 2.42
CA SER A 55 -6.82 7.06 2.50
C SER A 55 -6.23 6.50 3.79
N ALA A 56 -5.14 5.75 3.68
CA ALA A 56 -4.38 5.23 4.82
C ALA A 56 -2.90 5.57 4.70
N GLY A 57 -2.17 5.48 5.81
CA GLY A 57 -0.71 5.43 5.79
C GLY A 57 -0.23 4.01 5.50
N LEU A 58 0.88 3.86 4.80
CA LEU A 58 1.57 2.59 4.61
C LEU A 58 3.01 2.77 5.07
N ARG A 59 3.37 2.14 6.20
CA ARG A 59 4.73 2.11 6.72
C ARG A 59 5.46 0.89 6.17
N LEU A 60 6.62 1.09 5.59
CA LEU A 60 7.41 0.04 4.96
C LEU A 60 8.47 -0.50 5.91
N ALA A 61 9.14 -1.59 5.51
CA ALA A 61 10.19 -2.21 6.32
C ALA A 61 11.39 -1.27 6.61
N ASP A 62 11.65 -0.28 5.75
CA ASP A 62 12.68 0.75 5.96
C ASP A 62 12.22 1.89 6.90
N GLY A 63 11.00 1.82 7.42
CA GLY A 63 10.39 2.82 8.31
C GLY A 63 9.77 4.02 7.59
N ARG A 64 9.91 4.13 6.26
CA ARG A 64 9.24 5.21 5.51
C ARG A 64 7.73 5.01 5.51
N VAL A 65 7.00 6.11 5.59
CA VAL A 65 5.54 6.12 5.57
C VAL A 65 5.08 6.84 4.30
N CYS A 66 4.24 6.17 3.52
CA CYS A 66 3.61 6.74 2.35
C CYS A 66 2.10 6.83 2.55
N ARG A 67 1.43 7.71 1.80
CA ARG A 67 -0.03 7.76 1.77
C ARG A 67 -0.53 6.89 0.62
N VAL A 68 -1.52 6.03 0.91
CA VAL A 68 -2.18 5.18 -0.07
C VAL A 68 -3.67 5.43 -0.07
N THR A 69 -4.29 5.31 -1.24
CA THR A 69 -5.73 5.15 -1.41
C THR A 69 -6.02 3.69 -1.67
N LEU A 70 -6.97 3.13 -0.93
CA LEU A 70 -7.43 1.74 -1.10
C LEU A 70 -8.47 1.72 -2.22
N LEU A 71 -8.22 0.94 -3.27
CA LEU A 71 -9.06 0.87 -4.48
C LEU A 71 -10.01 -0.34 -4.48
N GLY A 72 -10.02 -1.12 -3.40
CA GLY A 72 -10.93 -2.25 -3.26
C GLY A 72 -11.11 -2.66 -1.81
N SER A 73 -12.01 -3.61 -1.61
CA SER A 73 -12.36 -4.18 -0.31
C SER A 73 -12.47 -5.71 -0.41
N GLY A 74 -12.19 -6.42 0.68
CA GLY A 74 -12.38 -7.87 0.75
C GLY A 74 -11.27 -8.64 1.48
N PHE A 75 -11.35 -9.98 1.45
CA PHE A 75 -10.45 -10.87 2.18
C PHE A 75 -9.18 -11.27 1.41
N GLY A 76 -9.00 -10.72 0.20
CA GLY A 76 -7.88 -11.01 -0.71
C GLY A 76 -6.87 -9.86 -0.81
N PRO A 77 -5.95 -9.91 -1.79
CA PRO A 77 -5.15 -8.74 -2.15
C PRO A 77 -6.04 -7.55 -2.48
N VAL A 78 -5.76 -6.41 -1.89
CA VAL A 78 -6.45 -5.14 -2.14
C VAL A 78 -5.54 -4.26 -2.97
N GLU A 79 -6.09 -3.72 -4.07
CA GLU A 79 -5.40 -2.75 -4.91
C GLU A 79 -5.24 -1.43 -4.17
N VAL A 80 -4.08 -0.81 -4.31
CA VAL A 80 -3.77 0.49 -3.75
C VAL A 80 -3.12 1.38 -4.80
N SER A 81 -3.37 2.68 -4.69
CA SER A 81 -2.61 3.71 -5.38
C SER A 81 -1.96 4.64 -4.37
N GLY A 82 -0.81 5.20 -4.73
CA GLY A 82 -0.12 6.19 -3.94
C GLY A 82 0.50 7.26 -4.82
N GLU A 83 0.68 8.43 -4.21
CA GLU A 83 1.33 9.58 -4.84
C GLU A 83 2.62 9.90 -4.07
N GLY A 84 3.66 10.31 -4.81
CA GLY A 84 4.94 10.72 -4.24
C GLY A 84 6.07 9.72 -4.50
N PRO A 85 7.28 9.97 -3.97
CA PRO A 85 8.44 9.14 -4.29
C PRO A 85 8.18 7.70 -3.86
N LEU A 86 8.22 6.76 -4.82
CA LEU A 86 8.13 5.34 -4.48
C LEU A 86 9.30 5.01 -3.55
N PRO A 87 9.06 4.26 -2.46
CA PRO A 87 10.13 3.65 -1.70
C PRO A 87 11.10 2.90 -2.60
N THR A 88 12.35 3.35 -2.61
CA THR A 88 13.43 2.56 -3.17
C THR A 88 13.62 1.34 -2.28
N GLN A 89 13.80 0.15 -2.87
CA GLN A 89 14.36 -0.97 -2.11
C GLN A 89 15.62 -0.49 -1.34
N PRO A 90 15.83 -0.96 -0.10
CA PRO A 90 17.11 -0.78 0.57
C PRO A 90 18.25 -1.41 -0.24
#